data_AF-A0A4Q2XS19-F1
#
_entry.id   AF-A0A4Q2XS19-F1
#
_cell.length_a   1.000
_cell.length_b   1.000
_cell.length_c   1.000
_cell.angle_alpha   90.00
_cell.angle_beta   90.00
_cell.angle_gamma   90.00
#
_symmetry.space_group_name_H-M   'P 1'
#
loop_
_entity.id
_entity.type
_entity.pdbx_description
1 polymer ?
#
loop_
_entity_poly.entity_id
_entity_poly.type
_entity_poly.pdbx_seq_one_letter_code
_entity_poly.pdbx_strand_id
1 'polypeptide(L)'
;MRAPLFIIIGAIIGAAGALLYQQSIPPAPGSSEARNSELERELIKTRVALAAAEARAPKPGLTTKEKLANGARTIVDDLKAGRAVDMNDVFRAAKPVISDFSPLFERIQRRDMRRHNEYILGDLTRKYHLNASQQESLRAWLNNKTEEQIAAMRQFHQRDDTTLEDMMKSGRKFRADDGLDGFMETVLTGDELVGFKAERLNQRVERVQAEAEQQVSRLNSMVQLDEKQQDQVFSLMARSSPDFDPGMKFEGLGDDTTQLAAGQSRDDAIMEVLRSDQRAQYEHERQVRRETAQKEMSDFGLKVPDNWDMFGDN
;
A
#
# COMPACT_ATOMS: atom_id res chain seq x y z
N MET A 1 3.11 5.04 10.16
CA MET A 1 4.44 4.90 9.52
C MET A 1 4.30 4.00 8.29
N ARG A 2 4.25 4.59 7.09
CA ARG A 2 4.06 3.90 5.81
C ARG A 2 5.38 3.92 5.05
N ALA A 3 6.30 2.98 5.31
CA ALA A 3 7.60 2.96 4.61
C ALA A 3 8.40 1.63 4.60
N PRO A 4 8.25 0.64 5.50
CA PRO A 4 9.25 -0.43 5.56
C PRO A 4 9.18 -1.38 4.35
N LEU A 5 8.00 -1.64 3.80
CA LEU A 5 7.85 -2.59 2.69
C LEU A 5 8.47 -2.10 1.38
N PHE A 6 8.30 -0.81 1.05
CA PHE A 6 8.84 -0.21 -0.19
C PHE A 6 10.38 -0.14 -0.18
N ILE A 7 10.97 0.16 0.97
CA ILE A 7 12.43 0.15 1.15
C ILE A 7 12.97 -1.28 1.01
N ILE A 8 12.24 -2.28 1.51
CA ILE A 8 12.65 -3.68 1.42
C ILE A 8 12.49 -4.23 0.00
N ILE A 9 11.41 -3.89 -0.72
CA ILE A 9 11.27 -4.23 -2.14
C ILE A 9 12.36 -3.55 -2.97
N GLY A 10 12.64 -2.27 -2.71
CA GLY A 10 13.77 -1.56 -3.32
C GLY A 10 15.13 -2.21 -3.01
N ALA A 11 15.33 -2.70 -1.79
CA ALA A 11 16.56 -3.41 -1.39
C ALA A 11 16.67 -4.80 -2.02
N ILE A 12 15.56 -5.53 -2.20
CA ILE A 12 15.53 -6.84 -2.87
C ILE A 12 15.82 -6.68 -4.37
N ILE A 13 15.22 -5.67 -5.02
CA ILE A 13 15.49 -5.33 -6.42
C ILE A 13 16.95 -4.87 -6.57
N GLY A 14 17.46 -4.05 -5.64
CA GLY A 14 18.86 -3.63 -5.60
C GLY A 14 19.84 -4.79 -5.40
N ALA A 15 19.51 -5.77 -4.54
CA ALA A 15 20.33 -6.95 -4.29
C ALA A 15 20.34 -7.93 -5.50
N ALA A 16 19.21 -8.07 -6.20
CA ALA A 16 19.15 -8.85 -7.44
C ALA A 16 20.01 -8.20 -8.55
N GLY A 17 19.97 -6.87 -8.67
CA GLY A 17 20.86 -6.12 -9.57
C GLY A 17 22.35 -6.29 -9.23
N ALA A 18 22.69 -6.25 -7.94
CA ALA A 18 24.07 -6.44 -7.46
C ALA A 18 24.60 -7.86 -7.73
N LEU A 19 23.78 -8.90 -7.54
CA LEU A 19 24.17 -10.29 -7.81
C LEU A 19 24.43 -10.57 -9.30
N LEU A 20 23.64 -9.95 -10.19
CA LEU A 20 23.85 -10.04 -11.64
C LEU A 20 25.09 -9.25 -12.08
N TYR A 21 25.39 -8.12 -11.45
CA TYR A 21 26.63 -7.37 -11.67
C TYR A 21 27.87 -8.17 -11.21
N GLN A 22 27.80 -8.84 -10.06
CA GLN A 22 28.91 -9.65 -9.53
C GLN A 22 29.20 -10.90 -10.36
N GLN A 23 28.19 -11.51 -10.99
CA GLN A 23 28.37 -12.63 -11.93
C GLN A 23 28.87 -12.21 -13.32
N SER A 24 28.86 -10.91 -13.62
CA SER A 24 29.35 -10.36 -14.90
C SER A 24 30.85 -10.01 -14.91
N ILE A 25 31.52 -10.13 -13.76
CA ILE A 25 32.96 -9.87 -13.61
C ILE A 25 33.70 -11.21 -13.55
N PRO A 26 34.64 -11.51 -14.46
CA PRO A 26 35.41 -12.75 -14.42
C PRO A 26 36.30 -12.80 -13.17
N PRO A 27 36.45 -13.97 -12.51
CA PRO A 27 37.26 -14.08 -11.31
C PRO A 27 38.75 -13.84 -11.60
N ALA A 28 39.41 -13.11 -10.70
CA ALA A 28 40.84 -12.85 -10.79
C ALA A 28 41.65 -14.14 -10.53
N PRO A 29 42.69 -14.43 -11.32
CA PRO A 29 43.45 -15.67 -11.18
C PRO A 29 44.25 -15.69 -9.86
N GLY A 30 44.01 -16.72 -9.02
CA GLY A 30 44.97 -17.15 -7.98
C GLY A 30 44.50 -17.22 -6.51
N SER A 31 43.21 -17.17 -6.17
CA SER A 31 42.76 -17.28 -4.77
C SER A 31 42.30 -18.68 -4.35
N SER A 32 42.11 -18.87 -3.03
CA SER A 32 41.89 -20.09 -2.24
C SER A 32 40.68 -20.99 -2.58
N GLU A 33 40.25 -21.03 -3.85
CA GLU A 33 39.21 -21.92 -4.37
C GLU A 33 39.73 -23.35 -4.65
N ALA A 34 41.04 -23.57 -4.67
CA ALA A 34 41.65 -24.87 -4.95
C ALA A 34 41.49 -25.94 -3.84
N ARG A 35 41.01 -25.57 -2.63
CA ARG A 35 40.70 -26.56 -1.57
C ARG A 35 39.26 -27.09 -1.63
N ASN A 36 38.41 -26.55 -2.50
CA ASN A 36 37.02 -27.01 -2.68
C ASN A 36 36.87 -28.24 -3.59
N SER A 37 37.93 -28.70 -4.26
CA SER A 37 37.82 -29.78 -5.26
C SER A 37 37.53 -31.17 -4.65
N GLU A 38 37.80 -31.37 -3.37
CA GLU A 38 37.51 -32.63 -2.66
C GLU A 38 36.04 -32.68 -2.22
N LEU A 39 35.50 -31.54 -1.76
CA LEU A 39 34.08 -31.35 -1.43
C LEU A 39 33.19 -31.39 -2.68
N GLU A 40 33.66 -30.88 -3.83
CA GLU A 40 32.93 -30.97 -5.10
C GLU A 40 32.77 -32.41 -5.60
N ARG A 41 33.76 -33.29 -5.37
CA ARG A 41 33.66 -34.71 -5.76
C ARG A 41 32.65 -35.48 -4.91
N GLU A 42 32.53 -35.14 -3.63
CA GLU A 42 31.50 -35.71 -2.74
C GLU A 42 30.10 -35.14 -3.04
N LEU A 43 30.00 -33.86 -3.41
CA LEU A 43 28.77 -33.22 -3.89
C LEU A 43 28.26 -33.81 -5.20
N ILE A 44 29.15 -34.19 -6.11
CA ILE A 44 28.76 -34.81 -7.39
C ILE A 44 28.18 -36.22 -7.16
N LYS A 45 28.78 -37.03 -6.28
CA LYS A 45 28.26 -38.37 -5.95
C LYS A 45 26.89 -38.32 -5.26
N THR A 46 26.68 -37.35 -4.37
CA THR A 46 25.39 -37.16 -3.68
C THR A 46 24.32 -36.57 -4.60
N ARG A 47 24.67 -35.67 -5.54
CA ARG A 47 23.74 -35.14 -6.56
C ARG A 47 23.24 -36.19 -7.54
N VAL A 48 24.05 -37.19 -7.93
CA VAL A 48 23.60 -38.26 -8.84
C VAL A 48 22.59 -39.18 -8.15
N ALA A 49 22.81 -39.49 -6.86
CA ALA A 49 21.85 -40.26 -6.06
C ALA A 49 20.55 -39.48 -5.79
N LEU A 50 20.66 -38.17 -5.55
CA LEU A 50 19.51 -37.28 -5.37
C LEU A 50 18.72 -37.11 -6.68
N ALA A 51 19.39 -36.93 -7.82
CA ALA A 51 18.75 -36.80 -9.13
C ALA A 51 18.01 -38.09 -9.57
N ALA A 52 18.54 -39.27 -9.20
CA ALA A 52 17.86 -40.54 -9.44
C ALA A 52 16.63 -40.75 -8.54
N ALA A 53 16.63 -40.15 -7.34
CA ALA A 53 15.49 -40.12 -6.44
C ALA A 53 14.44 -39.06 -6.87
N GLU A 54 14.87 -37.89 -7.33
CA GLU A 54 14.04 -36.79 -7.85
C GLU A 54 13.38 -37.13 -9.19
N ALA A 55 14.02 -37.93 -10.05
CA ALA A 55 13.42 -38.41 -11.30
C ALA A 55 12.21 -39.34 -11.11
N ARG A 56 12.02 -39.89 -9.90
CA ARG A 56 10.87 -40.73 -9.54
C ARG A 56 9.78 -39.97 -8.77
N ALA A 57 10.04 -38.73 -8.38
CA ALA A 57 9.05 -37.86 -7.73
C ALA A 57 8.27 -37.05 -8.79
N PRO A 58 6.97 -36.76 -8.56
CA PRO A 58 6.25 -35.81 -9.41
C PRO A 58 7.03 -34.49 -9.41
N LYS A 59 7.38 -33.99 -10.61
CA LYS A 59 8.27 -32.83 -10.78
C LYS A 59 7.81 -31.68 -9.87
N PRO A 60 8.58 -31.28 -8.86
CA PRO A 60 8.25 -30.09 -8.10
C PRO A 60 8.30 -28.89 -9.05
N GLY A 61 7.37 -27.94 -8.89
CA GLY A 61 7.40 -26.70 -9.64
C GLY A 61 8.75 -25.98 -9.47
N LEU A 62 9.05 -25.06 -10.40
CA LEU A 62 10.28 -24.26 -10.38
C LEU A 62 10.59 -23.72 -8.97
N THR A 63 11.84 -23.84 -8.53
CA THR A 63 12.32 -23.30 -7.26
C THR A 63 12.23 -21.76 -7.25
N THR A 64 12.20 -21.12 -6.07
CA THR A 64 12.19 -19.64 -5.96
C THR A 64 13.32 -19.01 -6.78
N LYS A 65 14.52 -19.60 -6.75
CA LYS A 65 15.69 -19.13 -7.50
C LYS A 65 15.47 -19.19 -9.02
N GLU A 66 14.83 -20.25 -9.51
CA GLU A 66 14.52 -20.41 -10.94
C GLU A 66 13.38 -19.48 -11.38
N LYS A 67 12.35 -19.30 -10.55
CA LYS A 67 11.27 -18.33 -10.81
C LYS A 67 11.81 -16.90 -10.89
N LEU A 68 12.68 -16.52 -9.95
CA LEU A 68 13.34 -15.22 -9.94
C LEU A 68 14.27 -15.05 -11.15
N ALA A 69 15.09 -16.06 -11.46
CA ALA A 69 15.99 -16.02 -12.61
C ALA A 69 15.24 -15.91 -13.93
N ASN A 70 14.09 -16.58 -14.07
CA ASN A 70 13.25 -16.48 -15.25
C ASN A 70 12.58 -15.10 -15.36
N GLY A 71 12.00 -14.57 -14.28
CA GLY A 71 11.43 -13.22 -14.28
C GLY A 71 12.48 -12.14 -14.57
N ALA A 72 13.67 -12.26 -13.97
CA ALA A 72 14.78 -11.34 -14.22
C ALA A 72 15.29 -11.41 -15.67
N ARG A 73 15.33 -12.60 -16.29
CA ARG A 73 15.70 -12.75 -17.70
C ARG A 73 14.70 -12.04 -18.62
N THR A 74 13.40 -12.20 -18.39
CA THR A 74 12.36 -11.50 -19.17
C THR A 74 12.52 -10.00 -19.08
N ILE A 75 12.72 -9.45 -17.86
CA ILE A 75 12.96 -8.02 -17.66
C ILE A 75 14.23 -7.55 -18.38
N VAL A 76 15.33 -8.30 -18.29
CA VAL A 76 16.60 -7.98 -18.97
C VAL A 76 16.47 -8.04 -20.48
N ASP A 77 15.72 -9.01 -21.02
CA ASP A 77 15.49 -9.14 -22.45
C ASP A 77 14.62 -8.00 -23.00
N ASP A 78 13.64 -7.52 -22.23
CA ASP A 78 12.84 -6.34 -22.58
C ASP A 78 13.70 -5.06 -22.58
N LEU A 79 14.53 -4.86 -21.56
CA LEU A 79 15.47 -3.74 -21.51
C LEU A 79 16.48 -3.77 -22.68
N LYS A 80 17.04 -4.95 -22.99
CA LYS A 80 17.97 -5.14 -24.13
C LYS A 80 17.29 -4.90 -25.48
N ALA A 81 16.01 -5.22 -25.59
CA ALA A 81 15.20 -4.96 -26.77
C ALA A 81 14.73 -3.51 -26.88
N GLY A 82 15.09 -2.63 -25.92
CA GLY A 82 14.64 -1.24 -25.87
C GLY A 82 13.14 -1.08 -25.55
N ARG A 83 12.50 -2.12 -25.00
CA ARG A 83 11.11 -2.08 -24.55
C ARG A 83 11.03 -1.54 -23.12
N ALA A 84 9.99 -0.77 -22.83
CA ALA A 84 9.67 -0.37 -21.47
C ALA A 84 9.25 -1.60 -20.64
N VAL A 85 9.71 -1.69 -19.41
CA VAL A 85 9.40 -2.74 -18.43
C VAL A 85 8.13 -2.35 -17.66
N ASP A 86 7.17 -3.26 -17.56
CA ASP A 86 6.00 -3.06 -16.71
C ASP A 86 6.38 -3.32 -15.24
N MET A 87 6.03 -2.40 -14.35
CA MET A 87 6.23 -2.55 -12.91
C MET A 87 5.48 -3.74 -12.31
N ASN A 88 4.39 -4.16 -12.92
CA ASN A 88 3.69 -5.40 -12.56
C ASN A 88 4.52 -6.64 -12.86
N ASP A 89 5.36 -6.62 -13.90
CA ASP A 89 6.27 -7.72 -14.22
C ASP A 89 7.44 -7.78 -13.24
N VAL A 90 7.99 -6.62 -12.86
CA VAL A 90 8.98 -6.51 -11.78
C VAL A 90 8.41 -7.03 -10.46
N PHE A 91 7.19 -6.60 -10.11
CA PHE A 91 6.50 -7.07 -8.91
C PHE A 91 6.24 -8.58 -8.94
N ARG A 92 5.77 -9.12 -10.07
CA ARG A 92 5.55 -10.56 -10.26
C ARG A 92 6.84 -11.37 -10.15
N ALA A 93 7.95 -10.85 -10.68
CA ALA A 93 9.27 -11.47 -10.53
C ALA A 93 9.75 -11.46 -9.06
N ALA A 94 9.39 -10.45 -8.28
CA ALA A 94 9.74 -10.33 -6.86
C ALA A 94 8.82 -11.13 -5.92
N LYS A 95 7.58 -11.47 -6.33
CA LYS A 95 6.60 -12.22 -5.51
C LYS A 95 7.15 -13.46 -4.81
N PRO A 96 7.93 -14.36 -5.47
CA PRO A 96 8.48 -15.53 -4.81
C PRO A 96 9.36 -15.18 -3.60
N VAL A 97 10.17 -14.13 -3.73
CA VAL A 97 11.01 -13.63 -2.64
C VAL A 97 10.16 -13.01 -1.53
N ILE A 98 9.14 -12.21 -1.89
CA ILE A 98 8.20 -11.63 -0.91
C ILE A 98 7.51 -12.74 -0.11
N SER A 99 7.08 -13.82 -0.77
CA SER A 99 6.46 -14.97 -0.13
C SER A 99 7.43 -15.69 0.83
N ASP A 100 8.67 -15.95 0.39
CA ASP A 100 9.67 -16.62 1.22
C ASP A 100 10.06 -15.82 2.46
N PHE A 101 10.09 -14.48 2.35
CA PHE A 101 10.36 -13.58 3.48
C PHE A 101 9.10 -13.16 4.27
N SER A 102 7.90 -13.54 3.83
CA SER A 102 6.62 -13.20 4.50
C SER A 102 6.65 -13.51 6.00
N PRO A 103 7.14 -14.69 6.47
CA PRO A 103 7.18 -14.98 7.91
C PRO A 103 8.04 -13.99 8.72
N LEU A 104 9.11 -13.43 8.13
CA LEU A 104 9.93 -12.42 8.78
C LEU A 104 9.18 -11.08 8.85
N PHE A 105 8.57 -10.65 7.74
CA PHE A 105 7.78 -9.42 7.69
C PHE A 105 6.60 -9.47 8.65
N GLU A 106 5.91 -10.61 8.73
CA GLU A 106 4.83 -10.85 9.70
C GLU A 106 5.33 -10.66 11.14
N ARG A 107 6.52 -11.16 11.49
CA ARG A 107 7.08 -10.96 12.84
C ARG A 107 7.39 -9.50 13.15
N ILE A 108 7.97 -8.77 12.20
CA ILE A 108 8.27 -7.35 12.35
C ILE A 108 6.96 -6.56 12.50
N GLN A 109 5.99 -6.80 11.62
CA GLN A 109 4.68 -6.16 11.67
C GLN A 109 3.95 -6.46 12.97
N ARG A 110 3.91 -7.72 13.43
CA ARG A 110 3.35 -8.10 14.75
C ARG A 110 4.00 -7.34 15.90
N ARG A 111 5.32 -7.15 15.86
CA ARG A 111 6.04 -6.42 16.92
C ARG A 111 5.67 -4.94 16.90
N ASP A 112 5.66 -4.33 15.72
CA ASP A 112 5.38 -2.90 15.58
C ASP A 112 3.91 -2.59 15.91
N MET A 113 2.98 -3.45 15.49
CA MET A 113 1.56 -3.36 15.85
C MET A 113 1.33 -3.56 17.34
N ARG A 114 2.02 -4.50 18.00
CA ARG A 114 1.90 -4.66 19.45
C ARG A 114 2.27 -3.39 20.21
N ARG A 115 3.37 -2.73 19.84
CA ARG A 115 3.76 -1.44 20.44
C ARG A 115 2.71 -0.36 20.22
N HIS A 116 2.15 -0.29 19.01
CA HIS A 116 1.08 0.66 18.71
C HIS A 116 -0.20 0.36 19.50
N ASN A 117 -0.56 -0.91 19.64
CA ASN A 117 -1.71 -1.36 20.42
C ASN A 117 -1.54 -1.06 21.91
N GLU A 118 -0.33 -1.22 22.46
CA GLU A 118 -0.02 -0.81 23.83
C GLU A 118 -0.18 0.69 24.05
N TYR A 119 0.22 1.50 23.07
CA TYR A 119 -0.01 2.94 23.08
C TYR A 119 -1.52 3.28 23.07
N ILE A 120 -2.30 2.69 22.15
CA ILE A 120 -3.75 2.92 22.07
C ILE A 120 -4.43 2.50 23.38
N LEU A 121 -4.11 1.30 23.87
CA LEU A 121 -4.64 0.78 25.12
C LEU A 121 -4.34 1.74 26.27
N GLY A 122 -3.10 2.21 26.40
CA GLY A 122 -2.69 3.12 27.46
C GLY A 122 -3.29 4.53 27.35
N ASP A 123 -3.52 5.03 26.13
CA ASP A 123 -4.19 6.32 25.90
C ASP A 123 -5.67 6.23 26.28
N LEU A 124 -6.41 5.27 25.73
CA LEU A 124 -7.84 5.09 25.96
C LEU A 124 -8.14 4.74 27.42
N THR A 125 -7.29 3.93 28.06
CA THR A 125 -7.41 3.60 29.49
C THR A 125 -7.32 4.85 30.35
N ARG A 126 -6.41 5.77 30.03
CA ARG A 126 -6.27 7.03 30.78
C ARG A 126 -7.41 7.98 30.52
N LYS A 127 -7.81 8.14 29.26
CA LYS A 127 -8.84 9.09 28.85
C LYS A 127 -10.24 8.72 29.36
N TYR A 128 -10.58 7.44 29.30
CA TYR A 128 -11.91 6.92 29.63
C TYR A 128 -11.90 5.95 30.80
N HIS A 129 -10.92 6.09 31.70
CA HIS A 129 -10.80 5.37 32.97
C HIS A 129 -11.15 3.88 32.92
N LEU A 130 -10.71 3.18 31.86
CA LEU A 130 -11.11 1.80 31.61
C LEU A 130 -10.72 0.90 32.79
N ASN A 131 -11.67 0.11 33.28
CA ASN A 131 -11.44 -0.87 34.33
C ASN A 131 -10.68 -2.11 33.78
N ALA A 132 -10.24 -3.01 34.67
CA ALA A 132 -9.42 -4.17 34.27
C ALA A 132 -10.08 -5.07 33.22
N SER A 133 -11.40 -5.29 33.31
CA SER A 133 -12.15 -6.10 32.34
C SER A 133 -12.24 -5.39 30.99
N GLN A 134 -12.51 -4.09 30.97
CA GLN A 134 -12.57 -3.29 29.74
C GLN A 134 -11.20 -3.20 29.05
N GLN A 135 -10.11 -3.05 29.82
CA GLN A 135 -8.75 -3.07 29.31
C GLN A 135 -8.40 -4.42 28.67
N GLU A 136 -8.82 -5.53 29.28
CA GLU A 136 -8.62 -6.86 28.74
C GLU A 136 -9.40 -7.07 27.44
N SER A 137 -10.67 -6.64 27.39
CA SER A 137 -11.48 -6.67 26.17
C SER A 137 -10.87 -5.83 25.04
N LEU A 138 -10.40 -4.61 25.33
CA LEU A 138 -9.75 -3.75 24.34
C LEU A 138 -8.44 -4.37 23.84
N ARG A 139 -7.62 -4.94 24.73
CA ARG A 139 -6.40 -5.65 24.34
C ARG A 139 -6.71 -6.84 23.44
N ALA A 140 -7.74 -7.62 23.77
CA ALA A 140 -8.17 -8.76 22.95
C ALA A 140 -8.65 -8.30 21.56
N TRP A 141 -9.44 -7.22 21.50
CA TRP A 141 -9.91 -6.64 20.24
C TRP A 141 -8.75 -6.17 19.35
N LEU A 142 -7.79 -5.41 19.91
CA LEU A 142 -6.60 -4.93 19.19
C LEU A 142 -5.72 -6.08 18.67
N ASN A 143 -5.56 -7.14 19.45
CA ASN A 143 -4.83 -8.34 19.04
C ASN A 143 -5.56 -9.07 17.91
N ASN A 144 -6.88 -9.22 18.00
CA ASN A 144 -7.67 -9.83 16.93
C ASN A 144 -7.55 -9.03 15.62
N LYS A 145 -7.63 -7.69 15.70
CA LYS A 145 -7.43 -6.81 14.53
C LYS A 145 -6.04 -6.97 13.90
N THR A 146 -5.02 -7.19 14.73
CA THR A 146 -3.66 -7.48 14.25
C THR A 146 -3.62 -8.79 13.45
N GLU A 147 -4.26 -9.85 13.94
CA GLU A 147 -4.34 -11.13 13.23
C GLU A 147 -5.14 -11.03 11.93
N GLU A 148 -6.29 -10.34 11.94
CA GLU A 148 -7.09 -10.08 10.75
C GLU A 148 -6.25 -9.37 9.67
N GLN A 149 -5.49 -8.34 10.05
CA GLN A 149 -4.63 -7.63 9.11
C GLN A 149 -3.52 -8.52 8.53
N ILE A 150 -2.85 -9.30 9.38
CA ILE A 150 -1.77 -10.18 8.95
C ILE A 150 -2.31 -11.27 8.02
N ALA A 151 -3.49 -11.82 8.32
CA ALA A 151 -4.16 -12.78 7.47
C ALA A 151 -4.52 -12.18 6.10
N ALA A 152 -5.07 -10.96 6.07
CA ALA A 152 -5.39 -10.25 4.83
C ALA A 152 -4.13 -10.00 3.98
N MET A 153 -3.03 -9.56 4.60
CA MET A 153 -1.76 -9.34 3.92
C MET A 153 -1.15 -10.64 3.39
N ARG A 154 -1.23 -11.72 4.18
CA ARG A 154 -0.77 -13.04 3.76
C ARG A 154 -1.57 -13.53 2.55
N GLN A 155 -2.88 -13.40 2.58
CA GLN A 155 -3.75 -13.75 1.46
C GLN A 155 -3.42 -12.91 0.22
N PHE A 156 -3.13 -11.62 0.40
CA PHE A 156 -2.68 -10.73 -0.68
C PHE A 156 -1.39 -11.22 -1.35
N HIS A 157 -0.38 -11.62 -0.56
CA HIS A 157 0.89 -12.13 -1.08
C HIS A 157 0.78 -13.52 -1.73
N GLN A 158 -0.18 -14.34 -1.32
CA GLN A 158 -0.38 -15.69 -1.85
C GLN A 158 -1.13 -15.72 -3.19
N ARG A 159 -1.76 -14.61 -3.57
CA ARG A 159 -2.49 -14.50 -4.83
C ARG A 159 -1.55 -14.21 -6.01
N ASP A 160 -1.58 -15.09 -7.01
CA ASP A 160 -0.75 -14.95 -8.21
C ASP A 160 -1.18 -13.76 -9.09
N ASP A 161 -2.46 -13.37 -9.04
CA ASP A 161 -3.06 -12.31 -9.85
C ASP A 161 -2.91 -10.89 -9.30
N THR A 162 -2.36 -10.71 -8.08
CA THR A 162 -2.21 -9.37 -7.50
C THR A 162 -1.21 -8.51 -8.26
N THR A 163 -1.59 -7.25 -8.49
CA THR A 163 -0.78 -6.24 -9.15
C THR A 163 -0.04 -5.35 -8.14
N LEU A 164 0.93 -4.57 -8.61
CA LEU A 164 1.56 -3.53 -7.77
C LEU A 164 0.52 -2.50 -7.31
N GLU A 165 -0.47 -2.22 -8.17
CA GLU A 165 -1.56 -1.32 -7.85
C GLU A 165 -2.43 -1.85 -6.70
N ASP A 166 -2.81 -3.13 -6.73
CA ASP A 166 -3.58 -3.74 -5.65
C ASP A 166 -2.82 -3.67 -4.30
N MET A 167 -1.48 -3.75 -4.35
CA MET A 167 -0.63 -3.57 -3.17
C MET A 167 -0.66 -2.13 -2.65
N MET A 168 -0.59 -1.15 -3.55
CA MET A 168 -0.68 0.27 -3.18
C MET A 168 -2.07 0.66 -2.67
N LYS A 169 -3.13 0.05 -3.20
CA LYS A 169 -4.51 0.25 -2.74
C LYS A 169 -4.76 -0.42 -1.39
N SER A 170 -4.27 -1.64 -1.18
CA SER A 170 -4.44 -2.34 0.10
C SER A 170 -3.76 -1.61 1.26
N GLY A 171 -2.59 -1.00 1.02
CA GLY A 171 -1.90 -0.15 2.01
C GLY A 171 -2.64 1.14 2.37
N ARG A 172 -3.49 1.67 1.48
CA ARG A 172 -4.33 2.86 1.71
C ARG A 172 -5.60 2.53 2.49
N LYS A 173 -6.23 1.38 2.19
CA LYS A 173 -7.45 0.91 2.85
C LYS A 173 -7.27 0.49 4.30
N PHE A 174 -6.04 0.32 4.77
CA PHE A 174 -5.79 -0.07 6.15
C PHE A 174 -5.69 1.16 7.06
N ARG A 175 -6.68 1.37 7.93
CA ARG A 175 -6.57 2.30 9.06
C ARG A 175 -6.54 1.52 10.36
N ALA A 176 -5.62 1.88 11.23
CA ALA A 176 -5.42 1.19 12.50
C ALA A 176 -6.60 1.39 13.47
N ASP A 177 -7.40 2.44 13.27
CA ASP A 177 -8.59 2.78 14.06
C ASP A 177 -9.90 2.25 13.45
N ASP A 178 -9.87 1.52 12.33
CA ASP A 178 -11.09 1.00 11.70
C ASP A 178 -11.82 0.03 12.62
N GLY A 179 -13.06 0.38 12.96
CA GLY A 179 -13.93 -0.37 13.87
C GLY A 179 -13.66 -0.14 15.35
N LEU A 180 -12.67 0.69 15.72
CA LEU A 180 -12.39 1.04 17.12
C LEU A 180 -13.58 1.76 17.74
N ASP A 181 -14.23 2.66 16.98
CA ASP A 181 -15.37 3.44 17.46
C ASP A 181 -16.53 2.52 17.86
N GLY A 182 -16.93 1.63 16.96
CA GLY A 182 -17.98 0.65 17.24
C GLY A 182 -17.64 -0.27 18.42
N PHE A 183 -16.36 -0.63 18.61
CA PHE A 183 -15.94 -1.39 19.77
C PHE A 183 -16.07 -0.57 21.07
N MET A 184 -15.52 0.64 21.11
CA MET A 184 -15.54 1.52 22.28
C MET A 184 -16.96 1.88 22.69
N GLU A 185 -17.90 1.98 21.75
CA GLU A 185 -19.32 2.20 22.04
C GLU A 185 -19.98 1.05 22.83
N THR A 186 -19.43 -0.17 22.76
CA THR A 186 -19.90 -1.30 23.56
C THR A 186 -19.23 -1.39 24.93
N VAL A 187 -18.07 -0.75 25.08
CA VAL A 187 -17.25 -0.77 26.30
C VAL A 187 -17.59 0.39 27.22
N LEU A 188 -17.79 1.58 26.66
CA LEU A 188 -18.05 2.81 27.38
C LEU A 188 -19.54 2.99 27.68
N THR A 189 -19.84 3.65 28.80
CA THR A 189 -21.21 3.97 29.20
C THR A 189 -21.29 5.37 29.81
N GLY A 190 -22.50 5.93 29.91
CA GLY A 190 -22.72 7.23 30.55
C GLY A 190 -21.90 8.36 29.92
N ASP A 191 -21.33 9.21 30.78
CA ASP A 191 -20.60 10.41 30.35
C ASP A 191 -19.33 10.09 29.55
N GLU A 192 -18.67 8.96 29.79
CA GLU A 192 -17.47 8.55 29.04
C GLU A 192 -17.80 8.21 27.58
N LEU A 193 -18.94 7.57 27.34
CA LEU A 193 -19.42 7.29 25.99
C LEU A 193 -19.79 8.58 25.26
N VAL A 194 -20.45 9.51 25.94
CA VAL A 194 -20.81 10.82 25.37
C VAL A 194 -19.55 11.60 25.01
N GLY A 195 -18.57 11.65 25.91
CA GLY A 195 -17.28 12.30 25.68
C GLY A 195 -16.50 11.66 24.52
N PHE A 196 -16.45 10.33 24.47
CA PHE A 196 -15.81 9.60 23.37
C PHE A 196 -16.46 9.93 22.02
N LYS A 197 -17.79 9.89 21.91
CA LYS A 197 -18.49 10.21 20.66
C LYS A 197 -18.24 11.65 20.21
N ALA A 198 -18.24 12.60 21.15
CA ALA A 198 -17.96 14.00 20.84
C ALA A 198 -16.51 14.21 20.35
N GLU A 199 -15.52 13.61 21.03
CA GLU A 199 -14.11 13.69 20.61
C GLU A 199 -13.90 13.04 19.24
N ARG A 200 -14.52 11.88 18.99
CA ARG A 200 -14.42 11.19 17.69
C ARG A 200 -15.08 11.99 16.58
N LEU A 201 -16.25 12.60 16.82
CA LEU A 201 -16.87 13.49 15.84
C LEU A 201 -15.95 14.67 15.51
N ASN A 202 -15.35 15.32 16.51
CA ASN A 202 -14.42 16.43 16.29
C ASN A 202 -13.18 16.00 15.49
N GLN A 203 -12.57 14.86 15.83
CA GLN A 203 -11.42 14.33 15.08
C GLN A 203 -11.77 14.00 13.63
N ARG A 204 -12.98 13.49 13.37
CA ARG A 204 -13.43 13.24 12.01
C ARG A 204 -13.71 14.55 11.27
N VAL A 205 -14.31 15.56 11.91
CA VAL A 205 -14.50 16.90 11.34
C VAL A 205 -13.16 17.51 10.92
N GLU A 206 -12.17 17.54 11.82
CA GLU A 206 -10.85 18.08 11.52
C GLU A 206 -10.20 17.38 10.32
N ARG A 207 -10.34 16.06 10.24
CA ARG A 207 -9.75 15.27 9.14
C ARG A 207 -10.45 15.52 7.82
N VAL A 208 -11.79 15.45 7.81
CA VAL A 208 -12.61 15.70 6.62
C VAL A 208 -12.36 17.11 6.09
N GLN A 209 -12.31 18.10 6.99
CA GLN A 209 -12.01 19.49 6.63
C GLN A 209 -10.60 19.62 6.05
N ALA A 210 -9.57 19.09 6.71
CA ALA A 210 -8.19 19.18 6.22
C ALA A 210 -7.98 18.47 4.88
N GLU A 211 -8.61 17.30 4.68
CA GLU A 211 -8.59 16.57 3.41
C GLU A 211 -9.29 17.36 2.30
N ALA A 212 -10.49 17.89 2.58
CA ALA A 212 -11.25 18.69 1.62
C ALA A 212 -10.53 20.00 1.26
N GLU A 213 -9.99 20.73 2.23
CA GLU A 213 -9.18 21.94 2.01
C GLU A 213 -7.95 21.65 1.14
N GLN A 214 -7.25 20.55 1.42
CA GLN A 214 -6.11 20.13 0.62
C GLN A 214 -6.52 19.83 -0.83
N GLN A 215 -7.64 19.14 -1.03
CA GLN A 215 -8.15 18.80 -2.35
C GLN A 215 -8.62 20.04 -3.12
N VAL A 216 -9.33 20.97 -2.47
CA VAL A 216 -9.74 22.24 -3.06
C VAL A 216 -8.52 23.09 -3.43
N SER A 217 -7.53 23.21 -2.54
CA SER A 217 -6.30 23.95 -2.81
C SER A 217 -5.56 23.40 -4.03
N ARG A 218 -5.45 22.08 -4.14
CA ARG A 218 -4.89 21.41 -5.32
C ARG A 218 -5.68 21.74 -6.58
N LEU A 219 -7.00 21.60 -6.57
CA LEU A 219 -7.83 21.91 -7.74
C LEU A 219 -7.74 23.40 -8.12
N ASN A 220 -7.82 24.30 -7.15
CA ASN A 220 -7.74 25.74 -7.36
C ASN A 220 -6.41 26.15 -8.00
N SER A 221 -5.29 25.55 -7.59
CA SER A 221 -3.98 25.80 -8.22
C SER A 221 -3.93 25.43 -9.71
N MET A 222 -4.83 24.57 -10.18
CA MET A 222 -4.88 24.12 -11.58
C MET A 222 -5.86 24.94 -12.41
N VAL A 223 -7.05 25.23 -11.90
CA VAL A 223 -8.15 25.83 -12.70
C VAL A 223 -8.65 27.17 -12.19
N GLN A 224 -8.03 27.73 -11.14
CA GLN A 224 -8.37 29.03 -10.55
C GLN A 224 -9.88 29.15 -10.28
N LEU A 225 -10.34 28.42 -9.27
CA LEU A 225 -11.73 28.42 -8.82
C LEU A 225 -12.08 29.79 -8.22
N ASP A 226 -13.25 30.31 -8.55
CA ASP A 226 -13.81 31.44 -7.82
C ASP A 226 -14.30 31.03 -6.42
N GLU A 227 -14.58 32.00 -5.55
CA GLU A 227 -14.98 31.76 -4.15
C GLU A 227 -16.21 30.84 -4.04
N LYS A 228 -17.21 31.01 -4.91
CA LYS A 228 -18.42 30.16 -4.90
C LYS A 228 -18.11 28.74 -5.35
N GLN A 229 -17.24 28.59 -6.34
CA GLN A 229 -16.79 27.27 -6.80
C GLN A 229 -15.94 26.56 -5.75
N GLN A 230 -15.09 27.30 -5.01
CA GLN A 230 -14.32 26.73 -3.91
C GLN A 230 -15.23 26.15 -2.82
N ASP A 231 -16.28 26.87 -2.43
CA ASP A 231 -17.26 26.39 -1.45
C ASP A 231 -18.02 25.14 -1.94
N GLN A 232 -18.44 25.13 -3.21
CA GLN A 232 -19.14 24.00 -3.81
C GLN A 232 -18.25 22.75 -3.90
N VAL A 233 -17.00 22.92 -4.35
CA VAL A 233 -16.03 21.82 -4.40
C VAL A 233 -15.71 21.36 -2.97
N PHE A 234 -15.55 22.27 -2.02
CA PHE A 234 -15.27 21.91 -0.64
C PHE A 234 -16.36 21.00 -0.04
N SER A 235 -17.63 21.41 -0.15
CA SER A 235 -18.78 20.60 0.30
C SER A 235 -18.77 19.22 -0.36
N LEU A 236 -18.51 19.16 -1.67
CA LEU A 236 -18.42 17.91 -2.41
C LEU A 236 -17.29 16.99 -1.90
N MET A 237 -16.08 17.54 -1.74
CA MET A 237 -14.92 16.80 -1.28
C MET A 237 -15.14 16.25 0.13
N ALA A 238 -15.68 17.10 1.02
CA ALA A 238 -16.03 16.71 2.38
C ALA A 238 -17.01 15.53 2.41
N ARG A 239 -18.10 15.60 1.63
CA ARG A 239 -19.14 14.55 1.56
C ARG A 239 -18.69 13.27 0.88
N SER A 240 -17.64 13.34 0.05
CA SER A 240 -17.03 12.18 -0.58
C SER A 240 -16.06 11.42 0.34
N SER A 241 -15.67 12.03 1.47
CA SER A 241 -14.75 11.40 2.41
C SER A 241 -15.39 10.17 3.06
N PRO A 242 -14.64 9.06 3.23
CA PRO A 242 -15.12 7.90 3.96
C PRO A 242 -15.37 8.19 5.45
N ASP A 243 -14.76 9.24 5.99
CA ASP A 243 -14.96 9.66 7.39
C ASP A 243 -16.14 10.61 7.58
N PHE A 244 -16.81 11.01 6.50
CA PHE A 244 -17.94 11.93 6.57
C PHE A 244 -19.08 11.35 7.40
N ASP A 245 -19.57 12.16 8.34
CA ASP A 245 -20.73 11.84 9.17
C ASP A 245 -21.80 12.94 8.96
N PRO A 246 -23.06 12.59 8.66
CA PRO A 246 -24.12 13.59 8.45
C PRO A 246 -24.38 14.50 9.65
N GLY A 247 -23.94 14.11 10.86
CA GLY A 247 -24.00 14.93 12.07
C GLY A 247 -22.89 15.98 12.18
N MET A 248 -21.91 16.00 11.27
CA MET A 248 -20.85 17.01 11.23
C MET A 248 -21.40 18.40 10.92
N LYS A 249 -20.79 19.42 11.53
CA LYS A 249 -21.07 20.82 11.25
C LYS A 249 -19.77 21.60 11.20
N PHE A 250 -19.43 22.09 10.03
CA PHE A 250 -18.29 22.97 9.80
C PHE A 250 -18.59 23.91 8.63
N GLU A 251 -17.84 25.01 8.57
CA GLU A 251 -17.99 26.04 7.55
C GLU A 251 -17.81 25.45 6.14
N GLY A 252 -18.62 25.89 5.17
CA GLY A 252 -18.53 25.43 3.78
C GLY A 252 -19.29 24.13 3.44
N LEU A 253 -19.82 23.37 4.42
CA LEU A 253 -20.56 22.13 4.12
C LEU A 253 -21.92 22.36 3.44
N GLY A 254 -22.57 23.51 3.72
CA GLY A 254 -23.91 23.83 3.24
C GLY A 254 -25.02 23.00 3.91
N ASP A 255 -26.24 23.07 3.36
CA ASP A 255 -27.43 22.39 3.91
C ASP A 255 -27.58 20.93 3.44
N ASP A 256 -26.85 20.52 2.39
CA ASP A 256 -26.90 19.15 1.88
C ASP A 256 -25.85 18.28 2.59
N THR A 257 -26.33 17.46 3.52
CA THR A 257 -25.52 16.56 4.36
C THR A 257 -25.56 15.11 3.88
N THR A 258 -26.03 14.86 2.66
CA THR A 258 -26.11 13.49 2.13
C THR A 258 -24.72 13.01 1.72
N GLN A 259 -24.21 11.94 2.33
CA GLN A 259 -22.92 11.38 1.92
C GLN A 259 -22.95 10.98 0.44
N LEU A 260 -21.93 11.38 -0.33
CA LEU A 260 -21.80 10.94 -1.71
C LEU A 260 -21.35 9.48 -1.70
N ALA A 261 -22.01 8.61 -2.47
CA ALA A 261 -21.67 7.20 -2.49
C ALA A 261 -20.22 7.03 -2.99
N ALA A 262 -19.45 6.15 -2.33
CA ALA A 262 -18.09 5.86 -2.73
C ALA A 262 -18.04 5.44 -4.22
N GLY A 263 -17.39 6.24 -5.06
CA GLY A 263 -17.27 5.97 -6.49
C GLY A 263 -18.46 6.43 -7.36
N GLN A 264 -19.48 7.11 -6.82
CA GLN A 264 -20.19 8.09 -7.65
C GLN A 264 -19.15 9.12 -8.05
N SER A 265 -19.06 9.39 -9.35
CA SER A 265 -17.94 10.08 -10.00
C SER A 265 -17.79 11.48 -9.42
N ARG A 266 -16.99 11.56 -8.35
CA ARG A 266 -16.50 12.80 -7.77
C ARG A 266 -15.93 13.69 -8.87
N ASP A 267 -15.24 13.08 -9.83
CA ASP A 267 -14.74 13.73 -11.03
C ASP A 267 -15.87 14.33 -11.88
N ASP A 268 -16.99 13.62 -12.11
CA ASP A 268 -18.12 14.17 -12.86
C ASP A 268 -18.76 15.33 -12.09
N ALA A 269 -18.88 15.22 -10.77
CA ALA A 269 -19.43 16.28 -9.94
C ALA A 269 -18.52 17.51 -9.85
N ILE A 270 -17.19 17.32 -9.86
CA ILE A 270 -16.22 18.42 -10.05
C ILE A 270 -16.44 19.05 -11.42
N MET A 271 -16.54 18.24 -12.48
CA MET A 271 -16.75 18.74 -13.84
C MET A 271 -18.03 19.55 -13.95
N GLU A 272 -19.11 19.19 -13.24
CA GLU A 272 -20.35 19.97 -13.19
C GLU A 272 -20.16 21.38 -12.60
N VAL A 273 -19.27 21.55 -11.61
CA VAL A 273 -18.96 22.84 -10.97
C VAL A 273 -18.04 23.72 -11.83
N LEU A 274 -17.17 23.10 -12.64
CA LEU A 274 -16.22 23.82 -13.49
C LEU A 274 -16.92 24.46 -14.70
N ARG A 275 -16.47 25.67 -15.07
CA ARG A 275 -16.82 26.34 -16.34
C ARG A 275 -16.13 25.65 -17.52
N SER A 276 -16.58 25.93 -18.76
CA SER A 276 -16.07 25.24 -19.95
C SER A 276 -14.56 25.42 -20.18
N ASP A 277 -14.03 26.61 -19.91
CA ASP A 277 -12.60 26.93 -19.94
C ASP A 277 -11.82 26.19 -18.85
N GLN A 278 -12.36 26.18 -17.62
CA GLN A 278 -11.77 25.45 -16.49
C GLN A 278 -11.75 23.93 -16.70
N ARG A 279 -12.80 23.36 -17.31
CA ARG A 279 -12.85 21.93 -17.70
C ARG A 279 -11.75 21.60 -18.70
N ALA A 280 -11.56 22.43 -19.73
CA ALA A 280 -10.50 22.23 -20.70
C ALA A 280 -9.11 22.32 -20.05
N GLN A 281 -8.91 23.26 -19.12
CA GLN A 281 -7.66 23.38 -18.36
C GLN A 281 -7.42 22.17 -17.45
N TYR A 282 -8.46 21.69 -16.76
CA TYR A 282 -8.40 20.50 -15.93
C TYR A 282 -7.99 19.26 -16.73
N GLU A 283 -8.64 19.03 -17.87
CA GLU A 283 -8.31 17.91 -18.76
C GLU A 283 -6.90 18.03 -19.35
N HIS A 284 -6.47 19.26 -19.71
CA HIS A 284 -5.13 19.52 -20.20
C HIS A 284 -4.06 19.21 -19.14
N GLU A 285 -4.21 19.72 -17.92
CA GLU A 285 -3.31 19.42 -16.80
C GLU A 285 -3.24 17.91 -16.51
N ARG A 286 -4.39 17.23 -16.58
CA ARG A 286 -4.46 15.77 -16.41
C ARG A 286 -3.66 15.03 -17.48
N GLN A 287 -3.79 15.44 -18.74
CA GLN A 287 -3.03 14.87 -19.85
C GLN A 287 -1.53 15.16 -19.72
N VAL A 288 -1.15 16.42 -19.51
CA VAL A 288 0.26 16.84 -19.35
C VAL A 288 0.94 16.09 -18.21
N ARG A 289 0.27 15.93 -17.07
CA ARG A 289 0.84 15.17 -15.95
C ARG A 289 0.94 13.68 -16.24
N ARG A 290 -0.02 13.10 -16.95
CA ARG A 290 0.05 11.69 -17.37
C ARG A 290 1.20 11.48 -18.35
N GLU A 291 1.37 12.38 -19.29
CA GLU A 291 2.49 12.37 -20.24
C GLU A 291 3.83 12.59 -19.55
N THR A 292 3.89 13.50 -18.58
CA THR A 292 5.10 13.77 -17.77
C THR A 292 5.45 12.56 -16.92
N ALA A 293 4.49 11.99 -16.21
CA ALA A 293 4.67 10.75 -15.45
C ALA A 293 5.08 9.60 -16.37
N GLN A 294 4.50 9.50 -17.57
CA GLN A 294 4.85 8.48 -18.56
C GLN A 294 6.28 8.68 -19.06
N LYS A 295 6.70 9.93 -19.29
CA LYS A 295 8.05 10.28 -19.70
C LYS A 295 9.07 9.97 -18.60
N GLU A 296 8.85 10.48 -17.38
CA GLU A 296 9.71 10.23 -16.23
C GLU A 296 9.82 8.74 -15.93
N MET A 297 8.70 8.01 -15.94
CA MET A 297 8.72 6.55 -15.79
C MET A 297 9.47 5.89 -16.93
N SER A 298 9.25 6.30 -18.19
CA SER A 298 9.96 5.73 -19.34
C SER A 298 11.47 5.99 -19.32
N ASP A 299 11.93 7.10 -18.73
CA ASP A 299 13.36 7.40 -18.53
C ASP A 299 14.03 6.36 -17.60
N PHE A 300 13.25 5.78 -16.69
CA PHE A 300 13.66 4.65 -15.85
C PHE A 300 13.28 3.28 -16.44
N GLY A 301 12.78 3.24 -17.67
CA GLY A 301 12.32 2.03 -18.35
C GLY A 301 10.98 1.50 -17.84
N LEU A 302 10.09 2.35 -17.36
CA LEU A 302 8.82 1.99 -16.69
C LEU A 302 7.60 2.53 -17.44
N LYS A 303 6.43 1.90 -17.27
CA LYS A 303 5.13 2.35 -17.81
C LYS A 303 4.19 2.83 -16.70
N VAL A 304 3.46 3.93 -16.94
CA VAL A 304 2.38 4.39 -16.05
C VAL A 304 1.17 3.44 -16.15
N PRO A 305 0.55 3.04 -15.02
CA PRO A 305 -0.67 2.22 -15.03
C PRO A 305 -1.82 2.86 -15.83
N ASP A 306 -2.65 2.04 -16.48
CA ASP A 306 -3.69 2.54 -17.41
C ASP A 306 -4.78 3.38 -16.71
N ASN A 307 -4.99 3.16 -15.40
CA ASN A 307 -5.97 3.82 -14.53
C ASN A 307 -5.34 4.81 -13.54
N TRP A 308 -4.14 5.32 -13.82
CA TRP A 308 -3.49 6.30 -12.95
C TRP A 308 -4.39 7.53 -12.74
N ASP A 309 -4.79 7.73 -11.49
CA ASP A 309 -5.60 8.86 -11.04
C ASP A 309 -4.70 9.96 -10.45
N MET A 310 -5.03 11.20 -10.84
CA MET A 310 -4.35 12.45 -10.50
C MET A 310 -4.44 12.78 -8.99
N PHE A 311 -5.48 12.29 -8.30
CA PHE A 311 -5.74 12.60 -6.90
C PHE A 311 -5.39 11.46 -5.94
N GLY A 312 -5.24 10.24 -6.47
CA GLY A 312 -4.88 9.08 -5.68
C GLY A 312 -6.06 8.52 -4.90
N ASP A 313 -7.29 8.75 -5.35
CA ASP A 313 -8.50 8.34 -4.64
C ASP A 313 -9.26 7.29 -5.45
N ASN A 314 -8.80 6.05 -5.29
CA ASN A 314 -9.60 4.83 -5.50
C ASN A 314 -9.11 3.73 -4.56
#